data_AF-A0AAV9QNC7-F1
#
_entry.id   AF-A0AAV9QNC7-F1
#
_cell.length_a   1.000
_cell.length_b   1.000
_cell.length_c   1.000
_cell.angle_alpha   90.00
_cell.angle_beta   90.00
_cell.angle_gamma   90.00
#
_symmetry.space_group_name_H-M   'P 1'
#
loop_
_entity.id
_entity.type
_entity.pdbx_description
1 polymer ?
#
loop_
_entity_poly.entity_id
_entity_poly.type
_entity_poly.pdbx_seq_one_letter_code
_entity_poly.pdbx_strand_id
1 'polypeptide(L)'
;MPLVPDMFSNGETAHGCGHAPRTVHKGIRTTGADFVTNDQHRDNIDIVVETVVDKVNFEEKNGQLEATSVTLVDKTGAKRDVKARKEIIVSGGILLLVLLD
;
A
#
# COMPACT_ATOMS: atom_id res chain seq x y z
N MET A 1 -33.82 -7.48 -16.59
CA MET A 1 -32.43 -7.51 -17.12
C MET A 1 -32.18 -8.89 -17.69
N PRO A 2 -31.55 -9.01 -18.87
CA PRO A 2 -31.21 -10.30 -19.44
C PRO A 2 -30.22 -11.06 -18.54
N LEU A 3 -30.30 -12.38 -18.56
CA LEU A 3 -29.33 -13.24 -17.87
C LEU A 3 -27.96 -13.11 -18.54
N VAL A 4 -26.93 -12.83 -17.76
CA VAL A 4 -25.52 -12.88 -18.19
C VAL A 4 -24.81 -13.92 -17.32
N PRO A 5 -24.52 -15.15 -17.82
CA PRO A 5 -23.98 -16.24 -17.02
C PRO A 5 -22.63 -15.93 -16.36
N ASP A 6 -21.76 -15.18 -17.05
CA ASP A 6 -20.42 -14.80 -16.57
C ASP A 6 -20.31 -13.29 -16.33
N MET A 7 -21.29 -12.72 -15.63
CA MET A 7 -21.38 -11.27 -15.44
C MET A 7 -20.19 -10.66 -14.67
N PHE A 8 -19.58 -11.40 -13.75
CA PHE A 8 -18.65 -10.85 -12.76
C PHE A 8 -17.16 -11.15 -13.01
N SER A 9 -16.82 -11.92 -14.05
CA SER A 9 -15.42 -12.32 -14.31
C SER A 9 -14.80 -11.64 -15.52
N ASN A 10 -15.61 -11.17 -16.48
CA ASN A 10 -15.12 -10.63 -17.76
C ASN A 10 -15.19 -9.09 -17.87
N GLY A 11 -15.99 -8.43 -17.02
CA GLY A 11 -16.17 -6.98 -17.03
C GLY A 11 -17.03 -6.42 -18.17
N GLU A 12 -17.65 -7.25 -19.01
CA GLU A 12 -18.48 -6.82 -20.15
C GLU A 12 -19.83 -6.21 -19.73
N THR A 13 -20.33 -6.58 -18.55
CA THR A 13 -21.62 -6.12 -18.03
C THR A 13 -21.45 -5.42 -16.69
N ALA A 14 -21.50 -4.09 -16.71
CA ALA A 14 -21.37 -3.25 -15.50
C ALA A 14 -22.63 -3.20 -14.63
N HIS A 15 -23.79 -3.59 -15.18
CA HIS A 15 -25.08 -3.51 -14.50
C HIS A 15 -25.81 -4.83 -14.55
N GLY A 16 -26.21 -5.32 -13.38
CA GLY A 16 -26.98 -6.53 -13.26
C GLY A 16 -27.24 -6.90 -11.81
N CYS A 17 -27.79 -8.08 -11.59
CA CYS A 17 -28.08 -8.63 -10.27
C CYS A 17 -27.57 -10.07 -10.23
N GLY A 18 -26.78 -10.42 -9.22
CA GLY A 18 -26.22 -11.75 -9.06
C GLY A 18 -25.20 -11.84 -7.94
N HIS A 19 -24.56 -13.00 -7.81
CA HIS A 19 -23.55 -13.24 -6.80
C HIS A 19 -22.18 -12.68 -7.24
N ALA A 20 -21.70 -11.67 -6.53
CA ALA A 20 -20.40 -11.09 -6.78
C ALA A 20 -19.27 -11.93 -6.16
N PRO A 21 -18.13 -12.07 -6.85
CA PRO A 21 -16.90 -12.58 -6.25
C PRO A 21 -16.47 -11.64 -5.11
N ARG A 22 -15.84 -12.22 -4.10
CA ARG A 22 -15.34 -11.52 -2.92
C ARG A 22 -13.90 -11.93 -2.71
N THR A 23 -13.10 -11.06 -2.11
CA THR A 23 -11.75 -11.37 -1.62
C THR A 23 -11.84 -12.19 -0.33
N VAL A 24 -12.50 -13.36 -0.40
CA VAL A 24 -12.71 -14.29 0.71
C VAL A 24 -12.49 -15.71 0.19
N HIS A 25 -11.59 -16.45 0.83
CA HIS A 25 -11.32 -17.85 0.54
C HIS A 25 -11.38 -18.67 1.83
N LYS A 26 -12.10 -19.80 1.82
CA LYS A 26 -12.30 -20.68 3.00
C LYS A 26 -12.75 -19.93 4.26
N GLY A 27 -13.61 -18.91 4.09
CA GLY A 27 -14.13 -18.10 5.20
C GLY A 27 -13.14 -17.04 5.73
N ILE A 28 -11.94 -16.93 5.16
CA ILE A 28 -10.93 -15.95 5.55
C ILE A 28 -10.84 -14.86 4.48
N ARG A 29 -10.80 -13.59 4.92
CA ARG A 29 -10.63 -12.43 4.05
C ARG A 29 -9.19 -12.37 3.54
N THR A 30 -9.03 -12.15 2.24
CA THR A 30 -7.74 -11.78 1.65
C THR A 30 -7.53 -10.27 1.72
N THR A 31 -6.37 -9.84 2.20
CA THR A 31 -5.98 -8.43 2.37
C THR A 31 -4.65 -8.12 1.68
N GLY A 32 -4.32 -6.82 1.53
CA GLY A 32 -3.01 -6.42 1.00
C GLY A 32 -1.83 -6.91 1.85
N ALA A 33 -2.02 -7.08 3.16
CA ALA A 33 -0.97 -7.56 4.06
C ALA A 33 -0.58 -9.02 3.76
N ASP A 34 -1.48 -9.82 3.17
CA ASP A 34 -1.22 -11.22 2.86
C ASP A 34 -0.10 -11.39 1.81
N PHE A 35 0.21 -10.33 1.05
CA PHE A 35 1.27 -10.34 0.03
C PHE A 35 2.67 -10.02 0.55
N VAL A 36 2.79 -9.60 1.82
CA VAL A 36 4.07 -9.19 2.42
C VAL A 36 4.31 -9.78 3.82
N THR A 37 3.36 -10.57 4.34
CA THR A 37 3.43 -11.21 5.67
C THR A 37 3.32 -12.73 5.57
N ASN A 38 3.52 -13.43 6.69
CA ASN A 38 3.42 -14.89 6.79
C ASN A 38 4.29 -15.61 5.73
N ASP A 39 3.70 -16.53 4.98
CA ASP A 39 4.36 -17.30 3.91
C ASP A 39 4.88 -16.43 2.75
N GLN A 40 4.49 -15.15 2.68
CA GLN A 40 4.96 -14.18 1.67
C GLN A 40 6.02 -13.21 2.21
N HIS A 41 6.47 -13.39 3.46
CA HIS A 41 7.54 -12.57 4.04
C HIS A 41 8.86 -12.75 3.27
N ARG A 42 9.64 -11.66 3.16
CA ARG A 42 10.95 -11.64 2.52
C ARG A 42 11.94 -10.86 3.36
N ASP A 43 13.17 -11.35 3.46
CA ASP A 43 14.24 -10.76 4.28
C ASP A 43 14.65 -9.34 3.85
N ASN A 44 14.31 -8.94 2.63
CA ASN A 44 14.61 -7.62 2.08
C ASN A 44 13.44 -6.62 2.26
N ILE A 45 12.43 -6.96 3.06
CA ILE A 45 11.26 -6.12 3.32
C ILE A 45 11.10 -5.94 4.83
N ASP A 46 11.30 -4.71 5.29
CA ASP A 46 11.04 -4.31 6.67
C ASP A 46 9.65 -3.67 6.79
N ILE A 47 8.85 -4.14 7.74
CA ILE A 47 7.53 -3.57 8.05
C ILE A 47 7.58 -2.88 9.41
N VAL A 48 7.41 -1.55 9.40
CA VAL A 48 7.34 -0.74 10.61
C VAL A 48 5.87 -0.42 10.91
N VAL A 49 5.35 -0.97 12.00
CA VAL A 49 3.98 -0.73 12.50
C VAL A 49 3.98 0.31 13.64
N GLU A 50 2.78 0.69 14.12
CA GLU A 50 2.61 1.65 15.23
C GLU A 50 3.30 3.00 15.00
N THR A 51 3.40 3.40 13.73
CA THR A 51 4.18 4.54 13.26
C THR A 51 3.44 5.22 12.10
N VAL A 52 3.53 6.54 12.03
CA VAL A 52 3.01 7.34 10.91
C VAL A 52 4.13 8.12 10.23
N VAL A 53 3.98 8.39 8.94
CA VAL A 53 4.88 9.29 8.20
C VAL A 53 4.39 10.72 8.40
N ASP A 54 5.21 11.55 9.03
CA ASP A 54 4.93 12.98 9.29
C ASP A 54 5.15 13.82 8.03
N LYS A 55 6.26 13.58 7.32
CA LYS A 55 6.62 14.31 6.11
C LYS A 55 7.65 13.56 5.26
N VAL A 56 7.70 13.93 3.98
CA VAL A 56 8.81 13.64 3.07
C VAL A 56 9.81 14.79 3.14
N ASN A 57 11.09 14.45 3.29
CA ASN A 57 12.19 15.41 3.30
C ASN A 57 12.88 15.42 1.93
N PHE A 58 13.22 16.62 1.49
CA PHE A 58 13.83 16.84 0.19
C PHE A 58 15.20 17.49 0.34
N GLU A 59 16.12 17.13 -0.56
CA GLU A 59 17.43 17.74 -0.70
C GLU A 59 17.61 18.21 -2.15
N GLU A 60 18.35 19.29 -2.35
CA GLU A 60 18.72 19.73 -3.68
C GLU A 60 19.98 18.98 -4.14
N LYS A 61 19.88 18.25 -5.25
CA LYS A 61 20.99 17.56 -5.89
C LYS A 61 21.03 17.93 -7.36
N ASN A 62 22.18 18.41 -7.83
CA ASN A 62 22.38 18.83 -9.22
C ASN A 62 21.32 19.86 -9.72
N GLY A 63 20.88 20.75 -8.83
CA GLY A 63 19.86 21.76 -9.16
C GLY A 63 18.43 21.21 -9.27
N GLN A 64 18.18 19.98 -8.81
CA GLN A 64 16.85 19.38 -8.75
C GLN A 64 16.50 18.97 -7.32
N LEU A 65 15.23 19.14 -6.97
CA LEU A 65 14.71 18.72 -5.67
C LEU A 65 14.44 17.22 -5.67
N GLU A 66 15.13 16.48 -4.81
CA GLU A 66 15.03 15.02 -4.70
C GLU A 66 14.50 14.62 -3.32
N ALA A 67 13.55 13.69 -3.28
CA ALA A 67 13.02 13.14 -2.04
C ALA A 67 14.02 12.12 -1.47
N THR A 68 14.66 12.41 -0.33
CA THR A 68 15.78 11.60 0.19
C THR A 68 15.45 10.80 1.44
N SER A 69 14.44 11.24 2.20
CA SER A 69 14.02 10.56 3.42
C SER A 69 12.59 10.88 3.81
N VAL A 70 12.07 10.12 4.77
CA VAL A 70 10.82 10.43 5.47
C VAL A 70 11.07 10.56 6.96
N THR A 71 10.35 11.47 7.59
CA THR A 71 10.28 11.55 9.05
C THR A 71 9.12 10.69 9.54
N LEU A 72 9.44 9.73 10.39
CA LEU A 72 8.49 8.85 11.06
C LEU A 72 8.19 9.36 12.47
N VAL A 73 6.95 9.22 12.91
CA VAL A 73 6.50 9.50 14.28
C VAL A 73 5.89 8.24 14.86
N ASP A 74 6.41 7.78 16.00
CA ASP A 74 5.85 6.63 16.71
C ASP A 74 4.73 7.02 17.68
N LYS A 75 4.10 6.02 18.32
CA LYS A 75 3.04 6.22 19.32
C LYS A 75 3.43 7.08 20.54
N THR A 76 4.73 7.26 20.80
CA THR A 76 5.23 8.12 21.89
C THR A 76 5.43 9.57 21.44
N GLY A 77 5.33 9.83 20.13
CA GLY A 77 5.65 11.10 19.51
C GLY A 77 7.14 11.25 19.15
N ALA A 78 7.95 10.21 19.37
CA ALA A 78 9.36 10.24 19.02
C ALA A 78 9.52 10.26 17.50
N LYS A 79 10.44 11.10 17.02
CA LYS A 79 10.72 11.27 15.60
C LYS A 79 12.00 10.56 15.20
N ARG A 80 12.00 9.91 14.04
CA ARG A 80 13.21 9.39 13.39
C ARG A 80 13.12 9.54 11.88
N ASP A 81 14.26 9.78 11.24
CA ASP A 81 14.33 9.86 9.79
C ASP A 81 14.80 8.53 9.19
N VAL A 82 14.17 8.09 8.11
CA VAL A 82 14.57 6.92 7.32
C VAL A 82 14.88 7.36 5.89
N LYS A 83 16.08 7.02 5.41
CA LYS A 83 16.56 7.42 4.08
C LYS A 83 16.21 6.38 3.03
N ALA A 84 15.73 6.84 1.88
CA ALA A 84 15.65 6.03 0.67
C ALA A 84 16.92 6.20 -0.15
N ARG A 85 17.35 5.13 -0.83
CA ARG A 85 18.50 5.21 -1.76
C ARG A 85 18.05 5.49 -3.18
N LYS A 86 16.83 5.09 -3.52
CA LYS A 86 16.27 5.26 -4.86
C LYS A 86 15.04 6.15 -4.81
N GLU A 87 13.97 5.64 -4.21
CA GLU A 87 12.65 6.23 -4.38
C GLU A 87 11.82 6.18 -3.11
N ILE A 88 10.87 7.11 -3.06
CA ILE A 88 9.90 7.27 -1.98
C ILE A 88 8.51 7.15 -2.63
N ILE A 89 7.84 6.02 -2.43
CA ILE A 89 6.56 5.67 -3.08
C ILE A 89 5.41 5.92 -2.12
N VAL A 90 4.52 6.86 -2.41
CA VAL A 90 3.39 7.19 -1.52
C VAL A 90 2.17 6.28 -1.80
N SER A 91 1.70 5.48 -0.84
CA SER A 91 0.67 4.43 -0.99
C SER A 91 -0.38 4.30 0.13
N GLY A 92 -0.78 5.36 0.85
CA GLY A 92 -1.73 5.20 1.99
C GLY A 92 -3.16 5.46 1.67
N GLY A 93 -3.54 5.02 0.48
CA GLY A 93 -4.82 5.35 -0.10
C GLY A 93 -4.92 6.84 -0.41
N ILE A 94 -6.17 7.29 -0.57
CA ILE A 94 -6.49 8.68 -0.90
C ILE A 94 -6.07 9.67 0.21
N LEU A 95 -5.62 9.13 1.36
CA LEU A 95 -5.14 9.84 2.55
C LEU A 95 -3.83 9.19 3.09
N LEU A 96 -2.77 9.13 2.24
CA LEU A 96 -1.30 9.05 2.51
C LEU A 96 -0.66 7.91 3.36
N LEU A 97 0.39 7.25 2.83
CA LEU A 97 1.37 6.28 3.41
C LEU A 97 2.61 6.35 2.50
N VAL A 98 3.81 6.01 2.94
CA VAL A 98 5.03 6.08 2.13
C VAL A 98 5.86 4.80 2.25
N LEU A 99 6.30 4.25 1.12
CA LEU A 99 7.21 3.12 0.91
C LEU A 99 8.59 3.68 0.52
N LEU A 100 9.66 3.03 0.93
CA LEU A 100 11.04 3.43 0.63
C LEU A 100 11.74 2.23 -0.03
N ASP A 101 12.32 2.43 -1.22
CA ASP A 101 13.12 1.42 -1.94
C ASP A 101 14.63 1.77 -1.99
#